data_AF-A0AAV9B692-F1
#
_entry.id   AF-A0AAV9B692-F1
#
_cell.length_a   1.000
_cell.length_b   1.000
_cell.length_c   1.000
_cell.angle_alpha   90.00
_cell.angle_beta   90.00
_cell.angle_gamma   90.00
#
_symmetry.space_group_name_H-M   'P 1'
#
loop_
_entity.id
_entity.type
_entity.pdbx_description
1 polymer ?
#
loop_
_entity_poly.entity_id
_entity_poly.type
_entity_poly.pdbx_seq_one_letter_code
_entity_poly.pdbx_strand_id
1 'polypeptide(L)'
;MSTQKGSDFGGKLINNLVYEVDISKKQLRELEFKFNEAITSLNRMREEKEKMSQSFNEEMQKMKLIFEENQKFKSDLDEKLAKECERSKEELKEKMEEMEDLEAINKTLTIKERMTNDELQEAHKELVQLDIMNLNSRTSIGIKRMGEIDQKAFLIACNQRYAEPADLKAAELCSKWQEEIKNSQWQPHKIVIVADKPEV
;
A
#
# COMPACT_ATOMS: atom_id res chain seq x y z
N MET A 1 35.17 124.44 45.46
CA MET A 1 35.45 123.49 44.36
C MET A 1 36.00 122.17 44.93
N SER A 2 35.21 121.38 45.65
CA SER A 2 35.68 120.08 46.19
C SER A 2 34.49 119.15 46.48
N THR A 3 33.78 118.70 45.45
CA THR A 3 32.76 117.63 45.63
C THR A 3 32.62 116.70 44.43
N GLN A 4 33.32 116.97 43.31
CA GLN A 4 33.15 116.25 42.03
C GLN A 4 34.00 114.96 41.90
N LYS A 5 34.98 114.74 42.80
CA LYS A 5 35.82 113.52 42.80
C LYS A 5 35.18 112.33 43.53
N GLY A 6 34.24 112.57 44.45
CA GLY A 6 33.52 111.51 45.16
C GLY A 6 32.42 110.85 44.32
N SER A 7 31.83 111.58 43.36
CA SER A 7 30.74 111.05 42.52
C SER A 7 31.24 110.21 41.33
N ASP A 8 32.44 110.47 40.80
CA ASP A 8 33.03 109.72 39.67
C ASP A 8 33.46 108.29 40.06
N PHE A 9 33.95 108.10 41.29
CA PHE A 9 34.37 106.78 41.77
C PHE A 9 33.17 105.87 42.08
N GLY A 10 32.12 106.44 42.69
CA GLY A 10 30.86 105.73 42.95
C GLY A 10 30.14 105.30 41.67
N GLY A 11 30.11 106.16 40.64
CA GLY A 11 29.51 105.83 39.34
C GLY A 11 30.22 104.69 38.60
N LYS A 12 31.55 104.61 38.67
CA LYS A 12 32.34 103.51 38.08
C LYS A 12 32.07 102.18 38.76
N LEU A 13 31.98 102.15 40.08
CA LEU A 13 31.68 100.95 40.85
C LEU A 13 30.25 100.45 40.56
N ILE A 14 29.27 101.37 40.51
CA ILE A 14 27.87 101.05 40.19
C ILE A 14 27.76 100.47 38.77
N ASN A 15 28.41 101.08 37.77
CA ASN A 15 28.36 100.57 36.39
C ASN A 15 28.98 99.16 36.26
N ASN A 16 30.06 98.88 37.00
CA ASN A 16 30.69 97.56 36.97
C ASN A 16 29.79 96.49 37.61
N LEU A 17 29.14 96.82 38.72
CA LEU A 17 28.16 95.94 39.38
C LEU A 17 26.93 95.70 38.49
N VAL A 18 26.44 96.73 37.80
CA VAL A 18 25.33 96.59 36.83
C VAL A 18 25.73 95.66 35.69
N TYR A 19 26.94 95.81 35.15
CA TYR A 19 27.48 94.95 34.10
C TYR A 19 27.59 93.47 34.55
N GLU A 20 28.11 93.22 35.75
CA GLU A 20 28.16 91.86 36.32
C GLU A 20 26.77 91.25 36.53
N VAL A 21 25.80 92.04 37.02
CA VAL A 21 24.41 91.60 37.19
C VAL A 21 23.78 91.22 35.85
N ASP A 22 24.02 92.00 34.80
CA ASP A 22 23.46 91.71 33.47
C ASP A 22 24.09 90.46 32.83
N ILE A 23 25.40 90.26 32.99
CA ILE A 23 26.07 89.00 32.59
C ILE A 23 25.47 87.82 33.35
N SER A 24 25.36 87.93 34.68
CA SER A 24 24.83 86.86 35.52
C SER A 24 23.38 86.50 35.15
N LYS A 25 22.54 87.51 34.87
CA LYS A 25 21.17 87.31 34.37
C LYS A 25 21.13 86.65 33.00
N LYS A 26 22.08 86.96 32.10
CA LYS A 26 22.17 86.32 30.78
C LYS A 26 22.56 84.84 30.93
N GLN A 27 23.56 84.55 31.76
CA GLN A 27 23.99 83.18 32.05
C GLN A 27 22.87 82.35 32.70
N LEU A 28 22.12 82.94 33.64
CA LEU A 28 20.98 82.28 34.27
C LEU A 28 19.92 81.88 33.24
N ARG A 29 19.55 82.79 32.34
CA ARG A 29 18.59 82.51 31.24
C ARG A 29 19.09 81.42 30.30
N GLU A 30 20.37 81.41 29.98
CA GLU A 30 20.97 80.41 29.11
C GLU A 30 21.01 79.02 29.77
N LEU A 31 21.27 78.97 31.08
CA LEU A 31 21.20 77.75 31.88
C LEU A 31 19.76 77.23 31.99
N GLU A 32 18.79 78.10 32.25
CA GLU A 32 17.35 77.77 32.27
C GLU A 32 16.89 77.19 30.93
N PHE A 33 17.32 77.79 29.82
CA PHE A 33 17.01 77.30 28.48
C PHE A 33 17.54 75.88 28.26
N LYS A 34 18.82 75.64 28.56
CA LYS A 34 19.44 74.31 28.44
C LYS A 34 18.78 73.27 29.35
N PHE A 35 18.39 73.68 30.56
CA PHE A 35 17.71 72.80 31.50
C PHE A 35 16.32 72.39 30.99
N ASN A 36 15.54 73.34 30.47
CA ASN A 36 14.23 73.07 29.88
C ASN A 36 14.32 72.20 28.62
N GLU A 37 15.35 72.41 27.79
CA GLU A 37 15.65 71.57 26.64
C GLU A 37 15.97 70.13 27.07
N ALA A 38 16.83 69.96 28.07
CA ALA A 38 17.17 68.65 28.64
C ALA A 38 15.95 67.93 29.24
N ILE A 39 15.08 68.64 29.97
CA ILE A 39 13.83 68.09 30.49
C ILE A 39 12.94 67.57 29.36
N THR A 40 12.78 68.36 28.30
CA THR A 40 11.93 67.99 27.15
C THR A 40 12.47 66.75 26.45
N SER A 41 13.80 66.68 26.25
CA SER A 41 14.47 65.52 25.67
C SER A 41 14.30 64.26 26.53
N LEU A 42 14.50 64.36 27.84
CA LEU A 42 14.33 63.24 28.78
C LEU A 42 12.88 62.75 28.84
N ASN A 43 11.90 63.65 28.84
CA ASN A 43 10.48 63.30 28.83
C ASN A 43 10.13 62.51 27.56
N ARG A 44 10.61 62.94 26.39
CA ARG A 44 10.41 62.24 25.13
C ARG A 44 11.01 60.83 25.15
N MET A 45 12.26 60.69 25.61
CA MET A 45 12.90 59.37 25.72
C MET A 45 12.16 58.45 26.70
N ARG A 46 11.62 58.98 27.80
CA ARG A 46 10.80 58.21 28.74
C ARG A 46 9.53 57.69 28.07
N GLU A 47 8.81 58.53 27.35
CA GLU A 47 7.59 58.13 26.63
C GLU A 47 7.88 57.06 25.56
N GLU A 48 8.97 57.22 24.80
CA GLU A 48 9.40 56.23 23.82
C GLU A 48 9.75 54.88 24.49
N LYS A 49 10.44 54.92 25.63
CA LYS A 49 10.76 53.74 26.43
C LYS A 49 9.51 53.05 27.00
N GLU A 50 8.56 53.81 27.51
CA GLU A 50 7.29 53.28 28.04
C GLU A 50 6.47 52.59 26.95
N LYS A 51 6.34 53.22 25.77
CA LYS A 51 5.68 52.63 24.61
C LYS A 51 6.36 51.33 24.17
N MET A 52 7.68 51.32 24.10
CA MET A 52 8.44 50.12 23.75
C MET A 52 8.21 49.00 24.78
N SER A 53 8.24 49.32 26.07
CA SER A 53 7.99 48.34 27.12
C SER A 53 6.58 47.77 27.09
N GLN A 54 5.58 48.61 26.80
CA GLN A 54 4.19 48.16 26.64
C GLN A 54 4.06 47.21 25.45
N SER A 55 4.57 47.61 24.28
CA SER A 55 4.54 46.77 23.08
C SER A 55 5.24 45.42 23.29
N PHE A 56 6.38 45.41 23.97
CA PHE A 56 7.10 44.17 24.29
C PHE A 56 6.27 43.24 25.21
N ASN A 57 5.60 43.79 26.22
CA ASN A 57 4.76 43.01 27.12
C ASN A 57 3.54 42.42 26.40
N GLU A 58 2.89 43.18 25.52
CA GLU A 58 1.79 42.69 24.68
C GLU A 58 2.24 41.52 23.81
N GLU A 59 3.41 41.64 23.17
CA GLU A 59 3.91 40.59 22.28
C GLU A 59 4.34 39.33 23.04
N MET A 60 4.87 39.50 24.26
CA MET A 60 5.16 38.38 25.15
C MET A 60 3.87 37.64 25.56
N GLN A 61 2.77 38.36 25.81
CA GLN A 61 1.48 37.74 26.12
C GLN A 61 0.93 36.97 24.93
N LYS A 62 0.98 37.54 23.71
CA LYS A 62 0.56 36.83 22.49
C LYS A 62 1.38 35.56 22.27
N MET A 63 2.70 35.64 22.41
CA MET A 63 3.59 34.49 22.29
C MET A 63 3.23 33.38 23.28
N LYS A 64 2.90 33.75 24.52
CA LYS A 64 2.48 32.80 25.55
C LYS A 64 1.18 32.09 25.19
N LEU A 65 0.18 32.83 24.72
CA LEU A 65 -1.10 32.26 24.29
C LEU A 65 -0.93 31.28 23.12
N ILE A 66 -0.14 31.66 22.10
CA ILE A 66 0.17 30.80 20.96
C ILE A 66 0.89 29.53 21.42
N PHE A 67 1.81 29.65 22.38
CA PHE A 67 2.51 28.49 22.92
C PHE A 67 1.56 27.52 23.64
N GLU A 68 0.67 28.03 24.49
CA GLU A 68 -0.34 27.23 25.20
C GLU A 68 -1.31 26.55 24.23
N GLU A 69 -1.77 27.26 23.20
CA GLU A 69 -2.64 26.70 22.16
C GLU A 69 -1.93 25.60 21.36
N ASN A 70 -0.69 25.83 20.94
CA ASN A 70 0.12 24.83 20.24
C ASN A 70 0.39 23.59 21.10
N GLN A 71 0.61 23.77 22.41
CA GLN A 71 0.79 22.65 23.32
C GLN A 71 -0.49 21.80 23.42
N LYS A 72 -1.65 22.45 23.55
CA LYS A 72 -2.94 21.76 23.57
C LYS A 72 -3.22 21.04 22.26
N PHE A 73 -3.01 21.71 21.13
CA PHE A 73 -3.18 21.13 19.80
C PHE A 73 -2.29 19.89 19.61
N LYS A 74 -1.02 19.97 20.04
CA LYS A 74 -0.10 18.84 20.00
C LYS A 74 -0.62 17.66 20.83
N SER A 75 -1.08 17.92 22.06
CA SER A 75 -1.64 16.88 22.93
C SER A 75 -2.86 16.20 22.32
N ASP A 76 -3.78 16.97 21.73
CA ASP A 76 -4.97 16.44 21.06
C ASP A 76 -4.60 15.58 19.83
N LEU A 77 -3.53 15.96 19.12
CA LEU A 77 -3.03 15.21 17.97
C LEU A 77 -2.37 13.88 18.39
N ASP A 78 -1.57 13.92 19.46
CA ASP A 78 -0.93 12.73 20.04
C ASP A 78 -1.99 11.74 20.55
N GLU A 79 -3.07 12.22 21.19
CA GLU A 79 -4.18 11.38 21.66
C GLU A 79 -4.94 10.73 20.48
N LYS A 80 -5.23 11.50 19.42
CA LYS A 80 -5.89 10.96 18.22
C LYS A 80 -5.03 9.90 17.55
N LEU A 81 -3.73 10.15 17.41
CA LEU A 81 -2.79 9.22 16.80
C LEU A 81 -2.70 7.92 17.62
N ALA A 82 -2.66 8.01 18.96
CA ALA A 82 -2.65 6.85 19.83
C ALA A 82 -3.92 6.00 19.67
N LYS A 83 -5.10 6.64 19.63
CA LYS A 83 -6.38 5.95 19.41
C LYS A 83 -6.45 5.25 18.06
N GLU A 84 -5.99 5.90 16.99
CA GLU A 84 -5.98 5.31 15.65
C GLU A 84 -5.00 4.15 15.55
N CYS A 85 -3.84 4.26 16.20
CA CYS A 85 -2.86 3.19 16.28
C CYS A 85 -3.43 1.95 16.99
N GLU A 86 -4.10 2.13 18.13
CA GLU A 86 -4.72 0.99 18.84
C GLU A 86 -5.87 0.38 18.05
N ARG A 87 -6.73 1.20 17.42
CA ARG A 87 -7.79 0.68 16.55
C ARG A 87 -7.21 -0.18 15.43
N SER A 88 -6.16 0.31 14.76
CA SER A 88 -5.53 -0.42 13.66
C SER A 88 -4.86 -1.71 14.13
N LYS A 89 -4.26 -1.74 15.32
CA LYS A 89 -3.70 -2.97 15.90
C LYS A 89 -4.79 -4.01 16.20
N GLU A 90 -5.92 -3.58 16.75
CA GLU A 90 -7.02 -4.48 17.07
C GLU A 90 -7.66 -5.07 15.80
N GLU A 91 -7.92 -4.23 14.79
CA GLU A 91 -8.38 -4.69 13.46
C GLU A 91 -7.41 -5.69 12.82
N LEU A 92 -6.09 -5.43 12.90
CA LEU A 92 -5.08 -6.35 12.39
C LEU A 92 -5.10 -7.69 13.12
N LYS A 93 -5.24 -7.65 14.46
CA LYS A 93 -5.31 -8.86 15.28
C LYS A 93 -6.52 -9.71 14.92
N GLU A 94 -7.70 -9.11 14.82
CA GLU A 94 -8.93 -9.80 14.39
C GLU A 94 -8.76 -10.44 13.00
N LYS A 95 -8.13 -9.72 12.06
CA LYS A 95 -7.87 -10.24 10.71
C LYS A 95 -6.87 -11.38 10.69
N MET A 96 -5.87 -11.36 11.57
CA MET A 96 -4.94 -12.48 11.72
C MET A 96 -5.65 -13.72 12.25
N GLU A 97 -6.48 -13.58 13.30
CA GLU A 97 -7.26 -14.68 13.87
C GLU A 97 -8.22 -15.28 12.80
N GLU A 98 -8.94 -14.44 12.05
CA GLU A 98 -9.80 -14.89 10.95
C GLU A 98 -9.03 -15.64 9.86
N MET A 99 -7.83 -15.18 9.51
CA MET A 99 -6.97 -15.83 8.52
C MET A 99 -6.48 -17.20 8.99
N GLU A 100 -6.08 -17.31 10.26
CA GLU A 100 -5.67 -18.59 10.87
C GLU A 100 -6.81 -19.63 10.85
N ASP A 101 -8.03 -19.20 11.18
CA ASP A 101 -9.22 -20.05 11.13
C ASP A 101 -9.54 -20.50 9.70
N LEU A 102 -9.51 -19.58 8.73
CA LEU A 102 -9.73 -19.89 7.32
C LEU A 102 -8.67 -20.85 6.77
N GLU A 103 -7.40 -20.67 7.15
CA GLU A 103 -6.34 -21.59 6.80
C GLU A 103 -6.56 -22.98 7.37
N ALA A 104 -6.99 -23.09 8.63
CA ALA A 104 -7.28 -24.37 9.27
C ALA A 104 -8.44 -25.10 8.57
N ILE A 105 -9.48 -24.37 8.21
CA ILE A 105 -10.62 -24.90 7.44
C ILE A 105 -10.14 -25.36 6.05
N ASN A 106 -9.36 -24.54 5.34
CA ASN A 106 -8.87 -24.87 4.01
C ASN A 106 -7.98 -26.12 4.01
N LYS A 107 -7.07 -26.24 4.99
CA LYS A 107 -6.26 -27.45 5.21
C LYS A 107 -7.15 -28.69 5.41
N THR A 108 -8.18 -28.57 6.25
CA THR A 108 -9.13 -29.66 6.52
C THR A 108 -9.91 -30.08 5.27
N LEU A 109 -10.41 -29.11 4.50
CA LEU A 109 -11.16 -29.37 3.26
C LEU A 109 -10.28 -30.04 2.22
N THR A 110 -9.05 -29.55 2.04
CA THR A 110 -8.07 -30.15 1.12
C THR A 110 -7.80 -31.62 1.45
N ILE A 111 -7.68 -31.96 2.74
CA ILE A 111 -7.49 -33.35 3.17
C ILE A 111 -8.73 -34.18 2.84
N LYS A 112 -9.93 -33.71 3.20
CA LYS A 112 -11.18 -34.42 2.94
C LYS A 112 -11.42 -34.63 1.44
N GLU A 113 -11.19 -33.61 0.62
CA GLU A 113 -11.32 -33.71 -0.83
C GLU A 113 -10.44 -34.83 -1.38
N ARG A 114 -9.15 -34.85 -1.01
CA ARG A 114 -8.22 -35.91 -1.42
C ARG A 114 -8.70 -37.29 -1.00
N MET A 115 -9.10 -37.45 0.27
CA MET A 115 -9.62 -38.72 0.77
C MET A 115 -10.86 -39.19 -0.02
N THR A 116 -11.84 -38.31 -0.21
CA THR A 116 -13.07 -38.66 -0.95
C THR A 116 -12.79 -38.96 -2.42
N ASN A 117 -11.81 -38.30 -3.02
CA ASN A 117 -11.38 -38.58 -4.38
C ASN A 117 -10.65 -39.93 -4.48
N ASP A 118 -9.81 -40.26 -3.51
CA ASP A 118 -9.13 -41.56 -3.44
C ASP A 118 -10.17 -42.70 -3.28
N GLU A 119 -11.13 -42.56 -2.36
CA GLU A 119 -12.25 -43.49 -2.17
C GLU A 119 -13.08 -43.65 -3.47
N LEU A 120 -13.40 -42.54 -4.15
CA LEU A 120 -14.12 -42.57 -5.42
C LEU A 120 -13.33 -43.32 -6.51
N GLN A 121 -12.01 -43.09 -6.59
CA GLN A 121 -11.14 -43.79 -7.54
C GLN A 121 -11.04 -45.28 -7.23
N GLU A 122 -10.97 -45.66 -5.96
CA GLU A 122 -10.98 -47.06 -5.53
C GLU A 122 -12.30 -47.75 -5.89
N ALA A 123 -13.44 -47.15 -5.54
CA ALA A 123 -14.76 -47.69 -5.89
C ALA A 123 -14.93 -47.83 -7.41
N HIS A 124 -14.46 -46.86 -8.20
CA HIS A 124 -14.47 -46.95 -9.66
C HIS A 124 -13.59 -48.10 -10.18
N LYS A 125 -12.39 -48.29 -9.62
CA LYS A 125 -11.51 -49.41 -9.99
C LYS A 125 -12.16 -50.76 -9.68
N GLU A 126 -12.76 -50.90 -8.50
CA GLU A 126 -13.46 -52.13 -8.11
C GLU A 126 -14.65 -52.43 -9.01
N LEU A 127 -15.47 -51.43 -9.33
CA LEU A 127 -16.61 -51.60 -10.24
C LEU A 127 -16.16 -52.09 -11.62
N VAL A 128 -15.13 -51.46 -12.19
CA VAL A 128 -14.55 -51.88 -13.47
C VAL A 128 -14.01 -53.32 -13.39
N GLN A 129 -13.34 -53.69 -12.31
CA GLN A 129 -12.84 -55.07 -12.12
C GLN A 129 -13.98 -56.09 -12.01
N LEU A 130 -15.02 -55.80 -11.21
CA LEU A 130 -16.19 -56.68 -11.06
C LEU A 130 -16.94 -56.86 -12.37
N ASP A 131 -17.17 -55.78 -13.13
CA ASP A 131 -17.81 -55.84 -14.44
C ASP A 131 -16.98 -56.67 -15.44
N ILE A 132 -15.64 -56.58 -15.42
CA ILE A 132 -14.77 -57.40 -16.25
C ILE A 132 -14.86 -58.90 -15.87
N MET A 133 -14.98 -59.22 -14.58
CA MET A 133 -15.00 -60.60 -14.07
C MET A 133 -16.36 -61.30 -14.20
N ASN A 134 -17.47 -60.55 -14.15
CA ASN A 134 -18.84 -61.11 -14.09
C ASN A 134 -19.60 -61.17 -15.42
N LEU A 135 -18.96 -60.86 -16.56
CA LEU A 135 -19.58 -61.00 -17.89
C LEU A 135 -19.74 -62.47 -18.33
N ASN A 136 -20.62 -63.18 -17.64
CA ASN A 136 -21.15 -64.47 -18.04
C ASN A 136 -22.44 -64.24 -18.85
N SER A 137 -22.29 -64.01 -20.15
CA SER A 137 -23.24 -64.29 -21.25
C SER A 137 -24.75 -63.92 -21.13
N ARG A 138 -25.23 -63.19 -20.10
CA ARG A 138 -26.68 -62.96 -19.88
C ARG A 138 -27.09 -61.54 -19.46
N THR A 139 -26.21 -60.55 -19.53
CA THR A 139 -26.55 -59.16 -19.22
C THR A 139 -26.88 -58.36 -20.48
N SER A 140 -27.87 -57.46 -20.40
CA SER A 140 -28.30 -56.54 -21.47
C SER A 140 -27.28 -55.43 -21.78
N ILE A 141 -26.23 -55.31 -20.95
CA ILE A 141 -25.11 -54.39 -21.09
C ILE A 141 -23.88 -55.24 -21.45
N GLY A 142 -23.28 -54.94 -22.60
CA GLY A 142 -22.03 -55.57 -23.04
C GLY A 142 -20.85 -54.63 -22.86
N ILE A 143 -19.69 -55.16 -22.46
CA ILE A 143 -18.44 -54.38 -22.47
C ILE A 143 -17.93 -54.35 -23.91
N LYS A 144 -17.76 -53.14 -24.46
CA LYS A 144 -17.06 -52.92 -25.73
C LYS A 144 -15.59 -52.68 -25.43
N ARG A 145 -14.73 -53.66 -25.73
CA ARG A 145 -13.27 -53.48 -25.62
C ARG A 145 -12.78 -52.72 -26.84
N MET A 146 -12.16 -51.57 -26.61
CA MET A 146 -11.55 -50.81 -27.71
C MET A 146 -10.37 -51.61 -28.29
N GLY A 147 -10.45 -51.90 -29.59
CA GLY A 147 -9.43 -52.66 -30.32
C GLY A 147 -9.63 -54.18 -30.36
N GLU A 148 -10.68 -54.73 -29.74
CA GLU A 148 -11.03 -56.15 -29.88
C GLU A 148 -11.76 -56.40 -31.22
N ILE A 149 -11.30 -57.40 -31.98
CA ILE A 149 -11.83 -57.75 -33.29
C ILE A 149 -12.92 -58.81 -33.17
N ASP A 150 -14.03 -58.64 -33.91
CA ASP A 150 -15.09 -59.63 -33.97
C ASP A 150 -14.69 -60.88 -34.77
N GLN A 151 -14.40 -61.97 -34.07
CA GLN A 151 -14.04 -63.25 -34.66
C GLN A 151 -15.12 -63.83 -35.58
N LYS A 152 -16.41 -63.53 -35.34
CA LYS A 152 -17.52 -64.05 -36.17
C LYS A 152 -17.48 -63.48 -37.59
N ALA A 153 -17.10 -62.22 -37.73
CA ALA A 153 -16.94 -61.59 -39.04
C ALA A 153 -15.89 -62.32 -39.90
N PHE A 154 -14.78 -62.74 -39.28
CA PHE A 154 -13.72 -63.51 -39.95
C PHE A 154 -14.19 -64.91 -40.32
N LEU A 155 -14.97 -65.57 -39.45
CA LEU A 155 -15.55 -66.87 -39.73
C LEU A 155 -16.49 -66.83 -40.94
N ILE A 156 -17.41 -65.86 -40.97
CA ILE A 156 -18.36 -65.67 -42.08
C ILE A 156 -17.60 -65.41 -43.39
N ALA A 157 -16.61 -64.52 -43.37
CA ALA A 157 -15.82 -64.19 -44.56
C ALA A 157 -14.96 -65.38 -45.03
N CYS A 158 -14.39 -66.16 -44.12
CA CYS A 158 -13.60 -67.34 -44.49
C CYS A 158 -14.46 -68.47 -45.05
N ASN A 159 -15.65 -68.69 -44.50
CA ASN A 159 -16.61 -69.69 -44.99
C ASN A 159 -17.11 -69.38 -46.42
N GLN A 160 -17.13 -68.11 -46.83
CA GLN A 160 -17.48 -67.72 -48.19
C GLN A 160 -16.33 -67.90 -49.20
N ARG A 161 -15.08 -68.04 -48.72
CA ARG A 161 -13.88 -67.87 -49.55
C ARG A 161 -12.94 -69.07 -49.54
N TYR A 162 -13.00 -69.93 -48.54
CA TYR A 162 -12.17 -71.12 -48.39
C TYR A 162 -13.05 -72.38 -48.22
N ALA A 163 -12.65 -73.50 -48.83
CA ALA A 163 -13.20 -74.82 -48.49
C ALA A 163 -12.55 -75.34 -47.19
N GLU A 164 -13.16 -76.32 -46.53
CA GLU A 164 -12.77 -76.76 -45.18
C GLU A 164 -11.26 -77.02 -45.00
N PRO A 165 -10.66 -76.68 -43.82
CA PRO A 165 -11.31 -76.09 -42.64
C PRO A 165 -11.20 -74.55 -42.60
N ALA A 166 -12.27 -73.87 -43.00
CA ALA A 166 -12.39 -72.41 -42.98
C ALA A 166 -12.28 -71.81 -41.57
N ASP A 167 -12.63 -72.58 -40.54
CA ASP A 167 -12.54 -72.18 -39.13
C ASP A 167 -11.10 -71.91 -38.68
N LEU A 168 -10.15 -72.77 -39.07
CA LEU A 168 -8.74 -72.58 -38.73
C LEU A 168 -8.18 -71.34 -39.41
N LYS A 169 -8.57 -71.08 -40.66
CA LYS A 169 -8.16 -69.86 -41.38
C LYS A 169 -8.76 -68.59 -40.80
N ALA A 170 -10.01 -68.65 -40.35
CA ALA A 170 -10.64 -67.54 -39.65
C ALA A 170 -9.91 -67.21 -38.34
N ALA A 171 -9.58 -68.23 -37.54
CA ALA A 171 -8.87 -68.04 -36.28
C ALA A 171 -7.45 -67.47 -36.48
N GLU A 172 -6.72 -67.97 -37.49
CA GLU A 172 -5.38 -67.49 -37.85
C GLU A 172 -5.41 -66.01 -38.27
N LEU A 173 -6.33 -65.65 -39.17
CA LEU A 173 -6.49 -64.27 -39.65
C LEU A 173 -6.96 -63.31 -38.56
N CYS A 174 -7.93 -63.74 -37.74
CA CYS A 174 -8.42 -62.95 -36.62
C CYS A 174 -7.29 -62.66 -35.62
N SER A 175 -6.49 -63.66 -35.28
CA SER A 175 -5.35 -63.50 -34.37
C SER A 175 -4.29 -62.55 -34.95
N LYS A 176 -3.96 -62.72 -36.23
CA LYS A 176 -3.01 -61.84 -36.91
C LYS A 176 -3.45 -60.38 -36.88
N TRP A 177 -4.70 -60.11 -37.26
CA TRP A 177 -5.23 -58.74 -37.24
C TRP A 177 -5.31 -58.17 -35.83
N GLN A 178 -5.61 -59.02 -34.84
CA GLN A 178 -5.67 -58.60 -33.44
C GLN A 178 -4.31 -58.11 -32.93
N GLU A 179 -3.21 -58.72 -33.36
CA GLU A 179 -1.84 -58.28 -33.06
C GLU A 179 -1.45 -57.02 -33.82
N GLU A 180 -1.83 -56.89 -35.10
CA GLU A 180 -1.57 -55.68 -35.88
C GLU A 180 -2.31 -54.45 -35.31
N ILE A 181 -3.54 -54.60 -34.82
CA ILE A 181 -4.29 -53.50 -34.17
C ILE A 181 -3.67 -53.07 -32.83
N LYS A 182 -3.03 -54.01 -32.10
CA LYS A 182 -2.29 -53.66 -30.87
C LYS A 182 -1.04 -52.84 -31.17
N ASN A 183 -0.49 -52.96 -32.37
CA ASN A 183 0.68 -52.20 -32.78
C ASN A 183 0.30 -50.76 -33.14
N SER A 184 0.66 -49.81 -32.27
CA SER A 184 0.40 -48.37 -32.49
C SER A 184 1.06 -47.78 -33.74
N GLN A 185 2.00 -48.49 -34.37
CA GLN A 185 2.66 -48.08 -35.62
C GLN A 185 2.01 -48.69 -36.88
N TRP A 186 1.00 -49.56 -36.72
CA TRP A 186 0.35 -50.20 -37.85
C TRP A 186 -0.53 -49.20 -38.62
N GLN A 187 -0.32 -49.13 -39.94
CA GLN A 187 -1.09 -48.28 -40.85
C GLN A 187 -1.92 -49.16 -41.81
N PRO A 188 -3.21 -49.43 -41.48
CA PRO A 188 -4.06 -50.32 -42.28
C PRO A 188 -4.39 -49.81 -43.67
N HIS A 189 -4.18 -48.52 -43.94
CA HIS A 189 -4.42 -47.91 -45.23
C HIS A 189 -3.09 -47.53 -45.89
N LYS A 190 -2.99 -47.82 -47.18
CA LYS A 190 -1.87 -47.37 -48.01
C LYS A 190 -2.20 -45.95 -48.51
N ILE A 191 -1.44 -44.95 -48.09
CA ILE A 191 -1.58 -43.59 -48.63
C ILE A 191 -1.00 -43.60 -50.05
N VAL A 192 -1.88 -43.53 -51.05
CA VAL A 192 -1.46 -43.32 -52.44
C VAL A 192 -1.41 -41.81 -52.68
N ILE A 193 -0.21 -41.24 -52.63
CA ILE A 193 0.02 -39.88 -53.12
C ILE A 193 -0.04 -39.96 -54.65
N VAL A 194 -1.14 -39.52 -55.25
CA VAL A 194 -1.19 -39.29 -56.69
C VAL A 194 -0.37 -38.03 -56.95
N ALA A 195 0.93 -38.21 -57.14
CA ALA A 195 1.82 -37.16 -57.62
C ALA A 195 1.43 -36.83 -59.06
N ASP A 196 1.31 -35.53 -59.33
CA ASP A 196 1.06 -34.91 -60.62
C ASP A 196 1.62 -35.70 -61.80
N LYS A 197 0.81 -35.82 -62.85
CA LYS A 197 1.35 -35.69 -64.20
C LYS A 197 0.55 -34.69 -65.02
N PRO A 198 1.24 -33.75 -65.68
CA PRO A 198 0.67 -32.78 -66.58
C PRO A 198 0.41 -33.44 -67.94
N GLU A 199 -0.60 -32.98 -68.66
CA GLU A 199 -0.72 -33.13 -70.12
C GLU A 199 -1.75 -32.07 -70.58
N VAL A 200 -1.22 -30.91 -71.02
CA VAL A 200 -1.22 -30.40 -72.41
C VAL A 200 -2.61 -30.07 -72.92
#